data_AF-A0A7L1SK79-F1
#
_entry.id   AF-A0A7L1SK79-F1
#
_cell.length_a   1.000
_cell.length_b   1.000
_cell.length_c   1.000
_cell.angle_alpha   90.00
_cell.angle_beta   90.00
_cell.angle_gamma   90.00
#
_symmetry.space_group_name_H-M   'P 1'
#
loop_
_entity.id
_entity.type
_entity.pdbx_description
1 polymer ?
#
loop_
_entity_poly.entity_id
_entity_poly.type
_entity_poly.pdbx_seq_one_letter_code
_entity_poly.pdbx_strand_id
1 'polypeptide(L)' 'ERPTLGQGGGRSLELGVPEQFHDGKRPDKCSKCDKSFSLKSSLIRHWRIHTGERPYECEECGKSFSQSSTLIIH' A
#
# COMPACT_ATOMS: atom_id res chain seq x y z
N GLU A 1 47.93 29.35 1.50
CA GLU A 1 48.01 30.08 0.21
C GLU A 1 48.50 29.14 -0.90
N ARG A 2 47.70 28.98 -1.96
CA ARG A 2 47.97 28.30 -3.25
C ARG A 2 47.75 26.75 -3.31
N PRO A 3 47.50 26.16 -4.49
CA PRO A 3 46.16 26.07 -5.10
C PRO A 3 45.88 24.66 -5.67
N THR A 4 44.61 24.28 -5.89
CA THR A 4 44.32 23.09 -6.72
C THR A 4 43.37 23.42 -7.87
N LEU A 5 43.90 23.04 -9.03
CA LEU A 5 43.44 23.07 -10.42
C LEU A 5 42.11 22.34 -10.65
N GLY A 6 41.36 22.76 -11.67
CA GLY A 6 40.31 21.98 -12.34
C GLY A 6 39.24 22.87 -12.98
N GLN A 7 39.54 23.56 -14.07
CA GLN A 7 39.24 23.18 -15.47
C GLN A 7 37.76 22.86 -15.73
N GLY A 8 37.11 23.69 -16.55
CA GLY A 8 35.68 23.65 -16.83
C GLY A 8 35.24 22.74 -17.98
N GLY A 9 33.92 22.69 -18.14
CA GLY A 9 33.18 22.50 -19.40
C GLY A 9 33.15 21.08 -19.99
N GLY A 10 32.00 20.42 -19.93
CA GLY A 10 31.71 19.21 -20.71
C GLY A 10 30.25 18.81 -20.62
N ARG A 11 29.62 18.61 -21.78
CA ARG A 11 28.16 18.53 -22.02
C ARG A 11 27.65 17.09 -21.87
N SER A 12 26.35 16.99 -21.55
CA SER A 12 25.41 15.88 -21.82
C SER A 12 25.74 14.51 -21.23
N LEU A 13 24.74 13.90 -20.58
CA LEU A 13 24.08 12.68 -21.07
C LEU A 13 22.94 12.33 -20.10
N GLU A 14 21.73 12.40 -20.64
CA GLU A 14 20.51 11.92 -20.03
C GLU A 14 20.63 10.40 -19.97
N LEU A 15 20.84 9.85 -18.79
CA LEU A 15 20.65 8.44 -18.54
C LEU A 15 19.79 8.36 -17.29
N GLY A 16 18.51 8.06 -17.53
CA GLY A 16 17.54 7.82 -16.49
C GLY A 16 18.10 6.83 -15.49
N VAL A 17 17.68 7.01 -14.24
CA VAL A 17 17.84 5.99 -13.21
C VAL A 17 16.64 5.04 -13.34
N PRO A 18 16.71 3.90 -14.06
CA PRO A 18 15.81 2.81 -13.79
C PRO A 18 16.42 1.95 -12.67
N GLU A 19 16.53 2.53 -11.48
CA GLU A 19 16.65 1.75 -10.26
C GLU A 19 15.34 1.86 -9.48
N GLN A 20 14.24 1.63 -10.19
CA GLN A 20 12.99 1.18 -9.59
C GLN A 20 13.03 -0.35 -9.51
N PHE A 21 13.99 -0.88 -8.74
CA PHE A 21 13.79 -2.17 -8.06
C PHE A 21 13.41 -1.88 -6.60
N HIS A 22 12.36 -1.08 -6.43
CA HIS A 22 11.43 -1.41 -5.38
C HIS A 22 10.41 -2.31 -6.07
N ASP A 23 10.45 -3.61 -5.78
CA ASP A 23 9.32 -4.53 -5.90
C ASP A 23 8.18 -4.00 -5.00
N GLY A 24 7.67 -2.84 -5.39
CA GLY A 24 6.69 -2.03 -4.69
C GLY A 24 5.38 -2.32 -5.35
N LYS A 25 4.89 -3.54 -5.10
CA LYS A 25 3.52 -3.95 -5.37
C LYS A 25 2.62 -2.73 -5.18
N ARG A 26 2.02 -2.29 -6.30
CA ARG A 26 1.15 -1.12 -6.45
C ARG A 26 0.37 -0.82 -5.17
N PRO A 27 0.16 0.46 -4.80
CA PRO A 27 -0.80 0.78 -3.76
C PRO A 27 -2.13 0.15 -4.18
N ASP A 28 -2.56 -0.82 -3.39
CA ASP A 28 -3.82 -1.53 -3.55
C ASP A 28 -4.91 -0.50 -3.20
N LYS A 29 -5.20 0.42 -4.14
CA LYS A 29 -6.20 1.48 -4.03
C LYS A 29 -7.58 0.85 -4.15
N CYS A 30 -8.48 1.27 -3.27
CA CYS A 30 -9.87 0.87 -3.37
C CYS A 30 -10.49 1.43 -4.66
N SER A 31 -11.20 0.59 -5.43
CA SER A 31 -11.91 1.05 -6.62
C SER A 31 -13.24 1.73 -6.31
N LYS A 32 -13.75 1.57 -5.07
CA LYS A 32 -15.03 2.14 -4.61
C LYS A 32 -14.87 3.46 -3.84
N CYS A 33 -13.67 3.77 -3.36
CA CYS A 33 -13.36 5.03 -2.69
C CYS A 33 -11.89 5.41 -2.86
N ASP A 34 -11.51 6.65 -2.56
CA ASP A 34 -10.14 7.13 -2.78
C ASP A 34 -9.10 6.64 -1.76
N LYS A 35 -9.41 5.61 -0.97
CA LYS A 35 -8.49 5.08 0.04
C LYS A 35 -7.43 4.17 -0.60
N SER A 36 -6.18 4.42 -0.29
CA SER A 36 -5.04 3.57 -0.63
C SER A 36 -4.56 2.79 0.59
N PHE A 37 -4.13 1.55 0.36
CA PHE A 37 -3.57 0.70 1.40
C PHE A 37 -2.19 0.22 0.97
N SER A 38 -1.24 0.23 1.91
CA SER A 38 0.11 -0.30 1.69
C SER A 38 0.15 -1.83 1.64
N LEU A 39 -0.93 -2.50 2.05
CA LEU A 39 -1.04 -3.96 2.11
C LEU A 39 -2.34 -4.43 1.45
N LYS A 40 -2.23 -5.45 0.59
CA LYS A 40 -3.38 -6.12 -0.04
C LYS A 40 -4.39 -6.66 0.97
N SER A 41 -3.92 -7.22 2.10
CA SER A 41 -4.80 -7.73 3.17
C SER A 41 -5.65 -6.62 3.78
N SER A 42 -5.08 -5.42 3.96
CA SER A 42 -5.79 -4.24 4.42
C SER A 42 -6.82 -3.76 3.38
N LEU A 43 -6.49 -3.77 2.09
CA LEU A 43 -7.47 -3.47 1.03
C LEU A 43 -8.62 -4.48 1.03
N ILE A 44 -8.34 -5.79 1.07
CA ILE A 44 -9.38 -6.84 1.06
C ILE A 44 -10.32 -6.68 2.26
N ARG A 45 -9.75 -6.45 3.46
CA ARG A 45 -10.56 -6.20 4.66
C ARG A 45 -11.39 -4.93 4.52
N HIS A 46 -10.82 -3.87 3.95
CA HIS A 46 -11.56 -2.64 3.68
C HIS A 46 -12.69 -2.87 2.67
N TRP A 47 -12.48 -3.71 1.66
CA TRP A 47 -13.48 -3.98 0.62
C TRP A 47 -14.76 -4.59 1.19
N ARG A 48 -14.66 -5.37 2.27
CA ARG A 48 -15.81 -5.90 3.02
C ARG A 48 -16.76 -4.81 3.53
N ILE A 49 -16.28 -3.58 3.74
CA ILE A 49 -17.12 -2.43 4.14
C ILE A 49 -18.02 -2.00 2.98
N HIS A 50 -17.55 -2.14 1.74
CA HIS A 50 -18.33 -1.79 0.55
C HIS A 50 -19.29 -2.91 0.13
N THR A 51 -18.89 -4.17 0.28
CA THR A 51 -19.74 -5.32 -0.05
C THR A 51 -20.72 -5.65 1.07
N GLY A 52 -20.44 -5.21 2.29
CA GLY A 52 -21.21 -5.60 3.48
C GLY A 52 -20.98 -7.05 3.89
N GLU A 53 -19.98 -7.73 3.31
CA GLU A 53 -19.67 -9.11 3.64
C GLU A 53 -19.11 -9.22 5.07
N ARG A 54 -19.75 -10.09 5.86
CA ARG A 54 -19.41 -10.33 7.25
C ARG A 54 -19.25 -11.83 7.44
N PRO A 55 -18.11 -12.41 7.00
CA PRO A 55 -17.93 -13.86 6.96
C PRO A 55 -17.76 -14.49 8.34
N TYR A 56 -17.64 -13.68 9.40
CA TYR A 56 -17.46 -14.18 10.76
C TYR A 56 -18.78 -14.02 11.52
N GLU A 57 -19.54 -15.10 11.66
CA GLU A 57 -20.81 -15.10 12.39
C GLU A 57 -20.63 -15.76 13.77
N CYS A 58 -21.25 -15.17 14.78
CA CYS A 58 -21.37 -15.77 16.10
C CYS A 58 -22.56 -16.74 16.09
N GLU A 59 -22.29 -18.03 16.26
CA GLU A 59 -23.33 -19.08 16.25
C GLU A 59 -24.32 -18.93 17.42
N GLU A 60 -23.87 -18.37 18.55
CA GLU A 60 -24.72 -18.22 19.75
C GLU A 60 -25.77 -17.11 19.61
N CYS A 61 -25.45 -16.02 18.92
CA CYS A 61 -26.34 -14.85 18.82
C CYS A 61 -26.68 -14.40 17.39
N GLY A 62 -26.15 -15.07 16.37
CA GLY A 62 -26.35 -14.76 14.95
C GLY A 62 -25.74 -13.44 14.48
N LYS A 63 -24.89 -12.80 15.28
CA LYS A 63 -24.25 -11.53 14.89
C LYS A 63 -23.07 -11.79 13.96
N SER A 64 -23.03 -11.06 12.85
CA SER A 64 -21.96 -11.16 11.87
C SER A 64 -20.96 -9.99 11.96
N PHE A 65 -19.69 -10.29 11.72
CA PHE A 65 -18.54 -9.39 11.83
C PHE A 65 -17.66 -9.45 10.57
N SER A 66 -17.02 -8.33 10.27
CA SER A 66 -16.10 -8.22 9.13
C SER A 66 -14.68 -8.71 9.42
N GLN A 67 -14.34 -8.92 10.70
CA GLN A 67 -13.01 -9.32 11.16
C GLN A 67 -13.12 -10.43 12.22
N SER A 68 -12.20 -11.40 12.17
CA SER A 68 -12.14 -12.50 13.13
C SER A 68 -11.80 -12.02 14.54
N SER A 69 -10.89 -11.06 14.68
CA SER A 69 -10.54 -10.49 15.98
C SER A 69 -11.75 -9.85 16.67
N THR A 70 -12.65 -9.23 15.90
CA THR A 70 -13.90 -8.67 16.43
C THR A 70 -14.86 -9.76 16.90
N LEU A 71 -14.96 -10.89 16.20
CA LEU A 71 -15.75 -12.05 16.66
C LEU A 71 -15.15 -12.69 17.92
N ILE A 72 -13.83 -12.77 18.04
CA ILE A 72 -13.16 -13.41 19.20
C ILE A 72 -13.38 -12.63 20.50
N ILE A 73 -13.41 -11.29 20.44
CA ILE A 73 -13.63 -10.43 21.62
C ILE A 73 -15.11 -10.14 21.89
N HIS A 74 -15.98 -10.53 20.97
CA HIS A 74 -17.42 -10.28 21.02
C HIS A 74 -18.10 -11.20 22.03
#